data_AF-A0ABD4TFW7-F1
#
_entry.id   AF-A0ABD4TFW7-F1
#
_cell.length_a   1.000
_cell.length_b   1.000
_cell.length_c   1.000
_cell.angle_alpha   90.00
_cell.angle_beta   90.00
_cell.angle_gamma   90.00
#
_symmetry.space_group_name_H-M   'P 1'
#
loop_
_entity.id
_entity.type
_entity.pdbx_description
1 polymer ?
#
loop_
_entity_poly.entity_id
_entity_poly.type
_entity_poly.pdbx_seq_one_letter_code
_entity_poly.pdbx_strand_id
1 'polypeptide(L)'
;MDSTGIIQILLVIITVTVIAGFAGILYFLSKIYEALPGQRPGVAPHIAATPGGPVNVAQPSSVKPARSSGVIDPRSMGSLEETLGAISKKYSLASFTLATTDGLLIGSTKPGGDDEAARYSHLYTQGRLHDETGVELLGVPYRGETVVGIAHPSEHLSAEQMSTLEQDIRDTLQHWV
;
A
#
# COMPACT_ATOMS: atom_id res chain seq x y z
N MET A 1 -25.21 -46.68 29.79
CA MET A 1 -24.00 -46.06 29.23
C MET A 1 -23.30 -45.39 30.40
N ASP A 2 -22.08 -45.82 30.69
CA ASP A 2 -21.24 -45.32 31.77
C ASP A 2 -20.68 -43.93 31.43
N SER A 3 -20.44 -43.10 32.46
CA SER A 3 -19.97 -41.72 32.30
C SER A 3 -18.66 -41.64 31.49
N THR A 4 -17.81 -42.66 31.60
CA THR A 4 -16.55 -42.79 30.86
C THR A 4 -16.79 -42.92 29.35
N GLY A 5 -17.74 -43.75 28.93
CA GLY A 5 -18.10 -43.90 27.52
C GLY A 5 -18.66 -42.61 26.89
N ILE A 6 -19.44 -41.84 27.65
CA ILE A 6 -19.97 -40.54 27.18
C ILE A 6 -18.84 -39.52 27.00
N ILE A 7 -17.92 -39.43 27.96
CA ILE A 7 -16.77 -38.51 27.88
C ILE A 7 -15.89 -38.86 26.69
N GLN A 8 -15.63 -40.16 26.45
CA GLN A 8 -14.79 -40.61 25.34
C GLN A 8 -15.40 -40.26 23.98
N ILE A 9 -16.72 -40.41 23.81
CA ILE A 9 -17.43 -40.04 22.58
C ILE A 9 -17.33 -38.53 22.34
N LEU A 10 -17.56 -37.71 23.37
CA LEU A 10 -17.45 -36.25 23.24
C LEU A 10 -16.03 -35.82 22.86
N LEU A 11 -15.02 -36.44 23.44
CA LEU A 11 -13.62 -36.13 23.16
C LEU A 11 -13.26 -36.46 21.71
N VAL A 12 -13.76 -37.58 21.18
CA VAL A 12 -13.60 -37.94 19.76
C VAL A 12 -14.27 -36.92 18.85
N ILE A 13 -15.51 -36.51 19.15
CA ILE A 13 -16.24 -35.52 18.34
C ILE A 13 -15.48 -34.19 18.31
N ILE A 14 -15.06 -33.68 19.47
CA ILE A 14 -14.29 -32.42 19.57
C ILE A 14 -13.00 -32.53 18.75
N THR A 15 -12.27 -33.66 18.88
CA THR A 15 -11.02 -33.87 18.14
C THR A 15 -11.25 -33.83 16.63
N VAL A 16 -12.29 -34.52 16.14
CA VAL A 16 -12.64 -34.53 14.71
C VAL A 16 -13.03 -33.12 14.23
N THR A 17 -13.84 -32.40 15.00
CA THR A 17 -14.24 -31.02 14.67
C THR A 17 -13.04 -30.08 14.60
N VAL A 18 -12.11 -30.17 15.56
CA VAL A 18 -10.89 -29.34 15.56
C VAL A 18 -10.03 -29.66 14.34
N ILE A 19 -9.81 -30.92 14.01
CA ILE A 19 -9.02 -31.33 12.84
C ILE A 19 -9.67 -30.84 11.55
N ALA A 20 -10.98 -31.04 11.39
CA ALA A 20 -11.71 -30.62 10.20
C ALA A 20 -11.71 -29.08 10.06
N GLY A 21 -11.92 -28.36 11.16
CA GLY A 21 -11.85 -26.90 11.19
C GLY A 21 -10.47 -26.39 10.82
N PHE A 22 -9.41 -26.96 11.41
CA PHE A 22 -8.03 -26.58 11.11
C PHE A 22 -7.66 -26.87 9.65
N ALA A 23 -8.04 -28.04 9.12
CA ALA A 23 -7.83 -28.38 7.71
C ALA A 23 -8.58 -27.43 6.77
N GLY A 24 -9.82 -27.05 7.11
CA GLY A 24 -10.59 -26.07 6.34
C GLY A 24 -9.94 -24.68 6.33
N ILE A 25 -9.42 -24.23 7.47
CA ILE A 25 -8.68 -22.96 7.58
C ILE A 25 -7.42 -23.02 6.70
N LEU A 26 -6.61 -24.08 6.81
CA LEU A 26 -5.42 -24.24 5.98
C LEU A 26 -5.75 -24.29 4.49
N TYR A 27 -6.82 -24.99 4.10
CA TYR A 27 -7.29 -25.03 2.72
C TYR A 27 -7.67 -23.63 2.21
N PHE A 28 -8.38 -22.85 3.04
CA PHE A 28 -8.77 -21.49 2.71
C PHE A 28 -7.55 -20.56 2.57
N LEU A 29 -6.58 -20.63 3.48
CA LEU A 29 -5.34 -19.85 3.39
C LEU A 29 -4.53 -20.21 2.14
N SER A 30 -4.40 -21.50 1.82
CA SER A 30 -3.71 -21.95 0.60
C SER A 30 -4.39 -21.42 -0.66
N LYS A 31 -5.73 -21.41 -0.69
CA LYS A 31 -6.50 -20.86 -1.81
C LYS A 31 -6.28 -19.36 -1.99
N ILE A 32 -6.18 -18.61 -0.88
CA ILE A 32 -5.85 -17.17 -0.94
C ILE A 32 -4.42 -16.99 -1.46
N TYR A 33 -3.47 -17.79 -0.99
CA TYR A 33 -2.08 -17.72 -1.42
C TYR A 33 -1.91 -18.04 -2.92
N GLU A 34 -2.65 -19.02 -3.46
CA GLU A 34 -2.68 -19.31 -4.90
C GLU A 34 -3.39 -18.22 -5.71
N ALA A 35 -4.40 -17.57 -5.15
CA ALA A 35 -5.13 -16.49 -5.81
C ALA A 35 -4.35 -15.17 -5.85
N LEU A 36 -3.32 -15.01 -5.03
CA LEU A 36 -2.33 -13.94 -5.17
C LEU A 36 -1.34 -14.35 -6.27
N PRO A 37 -1.30 -13.68 -7.43
CA PRO A 37 -0.29 -13.95 -8.44
C PRO A 37 1.10 -13.69 -7.84
N GLY A 38 1.80 -14.79 -7.54
CA GLY A 38 3.09 -14.77 -6.88
C GLY A 38 4.09 -13.88 -7.58
N GLN A 39 4.51 -12.81 -6.90
CA GLN A 39 5.74 -12.10 -7.18
C GLN A 39 6.88 -13.10 -6.96
N ARG A 40 7.38 -13.69 -8.05
CA ARG A 40 8.47 -14.67 -8.01
C ARG A 40 9.72 -14.03 -7.38
N PRO A 41 10.32 -14.63 -6.34
CA PRO A 41 11.66 -14.28 -5.90
C PRO A 41 12.67 -14.65 -6.98
N GLY A 42 13.66 -13.77 -7.17
CA GLY A 42 14.55 -13.78 -8.32
C GLY A 42 15.34 -15.07 -8.56
N VAL A 43 15.57 -15.33 -9.84
CA VAL A 43 16.73 -16.06 -10.34
C VAL A 43 17.31 -15.22 -11.48
N ALA A 44 18.38 -14.48 -11.18
CA ALA A 44 19.41 -14.23 -12.19
C ALA A 44 20.25 -15.53 -12.26
N PRO A 45 20.76 -15.94 -13.45
CA PRO A 45 22.05 -15.37 -13.84
C PRO A 45 22.37 -15.32 -15.37
N HIS A 46 23.42 -14.53 -15.64
CA HIS A 46 24.40 -14.64 -16.73
C HIS A 46 24.08 -14.13 -18.15
N ILE A 47 24.59 -12.92 -18.40
CA ILE A 47 25.60 -12.56 -19.42
C ILE A 47 25.59 -13.37 -20.73
N ALA A 48 25.23 -12.69 -21.81
CA ALA A 48 25.85 -12.88 -23.12
C ALA A 48 26.04 -11.50 -23.79
N ALA A 49 27.27 -11.00 -23.76
CA ALA A 49 27.76 -10.03 -24.74
C ALA A 49 27.82 -10.74 -26.11
N THR A 50 27.53 -10.14 -27.26
CA THR A 50 28.40 -9.24 -28.09
C THR A 50 27.65 -8.99 -29.44
N PRO A 51 28.17 -8.28 -30.46
CA PRO A 51 27.88 -6.88 -30.83
C PRO A 51 27.32 -6.68 -32.27
N GLY A 52 26.89 -5.45 -32.62
CA GLY A 52 26.84 -4.98 -34.03
C GLY A 52 25.55 -4.23 -34.41
N GLY A 53 25.65 -2.90 -34.59
CA GLY A 53 24.55 -1.97 -34.92
C GLY A 53 24.16 -1.93 -36.42
N PRO A 54 23.74 -0.78 -37.02
CA PRO A 54 23.43 0.54 -36.45
C PRO A 54 22.04 1.13 -36.85
N VAL A 55 21.63 2.15 -36.08
CA VAL A 55 20.86 3.38 -36.43
C VAL A 55 19.67 3.28 -37.39
N ASN A 56 18.48 3.63 -36.87
CA ASN A 56 17.56 4.52 -37.59
C ASN A 56 16.83 5.47 -36.63
N VAL A 57 16.54 6.66 -37.14
CA VAL A 57 16.40 7.94 -36.44
C VAL A 57 14.92 8.36 -36.29
N ALA A 58 14.64 9.15 -35.24
CA ALA A 58 13.47 10.03 -35.03
C ALA A 58 12.14 9.31 -34.70
N GLN A 59 11.33 9.69 -33.70
CA GLN A 59 11.14 10.94 -32.97
C GLN A 59 10.16 10.67 -31.79
N PRO A 60 9.79 11.67 -30.98
CA PRO A 60 10.43 12.09 -29.75
C PRO A 60 9.66 11.65 -28.49
N SER A 61 10.40 11.60 -27.39
CA SER A 61 9.97 11.78 -26.00
C SER A 61 8.47 12.00 -25.78
N SER A 62 7.78 10.96 -25.29
CA SER A 62 6.49 11.14 -24.62
C SER A 62 6.76 11.75 -23.23
N VAL A 63 7.13 13.02 -23.22
CA VAL A 63 6.96 13.88 -22.05
C VAL A 63 5.47 14.19 -22.01
N LYS A 64 4.69 13.30 -21.38
CA LYS A 64 3.31 13.59 -20.98
C LYS A 64 3.36 14.50 -19.74
N PRO A 65 2.56 15.58 -19.70
CA PRO A 65 3.07 16.92 -19.48
C PRO A 65 3.38 17.23 -18.01
N ALA A 66 4.55 17.85 -17.81
CA ALA A 66 4.72 18.80 -16.72
C ALA A 66 3.76 19.97 -16.96
N ARG A 67 2.69 20.06 -16.16
CA ARG A 67 1.92 21.27 -15.83
C ARG A 67 0.68 20.88 -15.04
N SER A 68 0.78 20.92 -13.72
CA SER A 68 0.17 22.03 -12.99
C SER A 68 0.63 21.96 -11.53
N SER A 69 1.38 22.96 -11.07
CA SER A 69 1.35 23.40 -9.66
C SER A 69 -0.02 24.01 -9.36
N GLY A 70 -1.09 23.30 -9.72
CA GLY A 70 -2.47 23.71 -9.53
C GLY A 70 -2.88 23.38 -8.10
N VAL A 71 -3.70 24.25 -7.54
CA VAL A 71 -4.52 23.90 -6.37
C VAL A 71 -5.24 22.59 -6.70
N ILE A 72 -5.10 21.59 -5.83
CA ILE A 72 -5.83 20.34 -5.99
C ILE A 72 -7.23 20.61 -5.46
N ASP A 73 -8.24 20.44 -6.31
CA ASP A 73 -9.64 20.50 -5.89
C ASP A 73 -10.22 19.08 -5.87
N PRO A 74 -10.34 18.45 -4.70
CA PRO A 74 -10.92 17.11 -4.56
C PRO A 74 -12.32 16.99 -5.16
N ARG A 75 -13.09 18.08 -5.22
CA ARG A 75 -14.48 18.11 -5.73
C ARG A 75 -14.55 18.00 -7.25
N SER A 76 -13.45 18.30 -7.92
CA SER A 76 -13.34 18.20 -9.38
C SER A 76 -12.89 16.82 -9.86
N MET A 77 -12.49 15.95 -8.92
CA MET A 77 -11.98 14.60 -9.19
C MET A 77 -13.11 13.57 -9.13
N GLY A 78 -13.02 12.50 -9.92
CA GLY A 78 -14.02 11.42 -9.97
C GLY A 78 -13.83 10.35 -8.90
N SER A 79 -12.65 10.26 -8.29
CA SER A 79 -12.38 9.32 -7.18
C SER A 79 -11.27 9.80 -6.24
N LEU A 80 -11.17 9.13 -5.09
CA LEU A 80 -10.08 9.33 -4.14
C LEU A 80 -8.73 9.02 -4.79
N GLU A 81 -8.60 7.89 -5.50
CA GLU A 81 -7.35 7.47 -6.15
C GLU A 81 -6.93 8.45 -7.24
N GLU A 82 -7.89 9.05 -7.95
CA GLU A 82 -7.61 10.12 -8.92
C GLU A 82 -7.04 11.36 -8.21
N THR A 83 -7.63 11.74 -7.07
CA THR A 83 -7.15 12.85 -6.24
C THR A 83 -5.74 12.56 -5.71
N LEU A 84 -5.50 11.36 -5.17
CA LEU A 84 -4.18 10.93 -4.72
C LEU A 84 -3.17 10.91 -5.87
N GLY A 85 -3.59 10.48 -7.07
CA GLY A 85 -2.76 10.53 -8.27
C GLY A 85 -2.37 11.95 -8.68
N ALA A 86 -3.25 12.94 -8.46
CA ALA A 86 -2.93 14.34 -8.66
C ALA A 86 -1.97 14.89 -7.60
N ILE A 87 -2.16 14.51 -6.33
CA ILE A 87 -1.22 14.80 -5.22
C ILE A 87 0.17 14.25 -5.56
N SER A 88 0.26 12.97 -5.94
CA SER A 88 1.54 12.35 -6.32
C SER A 88 2.24 13.11 -7.44
N LYS A 89 1.51 13.62 -8.43
CA LYS A 89 2.11 14.44 -9.51
C LYS A 89 2.58 15.81 -9.02
N LYS A 90 1.81 16.47 -8.13
CA LYS A 90 2.15 17.80 -7.59
C LYS A 90 3.45 17.79 -6.79
N TYR A 91 3.69 16.71 -6.04
CA TYR A 91 4.86 16.56 -5.16
C TYR A 91 5.94 15.62 -5.71
N SER A 92 5.85 15.21 -6.99
CA SER A 92 6.83 14.30 -7.62
C SER A 92 7.02 12.98 -6.86
N LEU A 93 5.93 12.41 -6.34
CA LEU A 93 5.92 11.13 -5.63
C LEU A 93 5.83 9.97 -6.64
N ALA A 94 6.67 8.96 -6.45
CA ALA A 94 6.59 7.70 -7.18
C ALA A 94 5.31 6.92 -6.82
N SER A 95 4.92 6.97 -5.55
CA SER A 95 3.65 6.45 -5.06
C SER A 95 3.21 7.15 -3.78
N PHE A 96 1.91 7.16 -3.52
CA PHE A 96 1.33 7.73 -2.31
C PHE A 96 0.18 6.87 -1.78
N THR A 97 0.19 6.65 -0.47
CA THR A 97 -0.78 5.81 0.23
C THR A 97 -1.28 6.53 1.47
N LEU A 98 -2.59 6.49 1.72
CA LEU A 98 -3.22 6.94 2.95
C LEU A 98 -3.72 5.75 3.74
N ALA A 99 -3.41 5.74 5.04
CA ALA A 99 -3.82 4.69 5.96
C ALA A 99 -4.19 5.26 7.32
N THR A 100 -4.94 4.53 8.12
CA THR A 100 -5.13 4.82 9.55
C THR A 100 -3.94 4.32 10.37
N THR A 101 -3.78 4.81 11.60
CA THR A 101 -2.67 4.39 12.48
C THR A 101 -2.66 2.91 12.85
N ASP A 102 -3.79 2.21 12.75
CA ASP A 102 -3.91 0.75 12.96
C ASP A 102 -3.62 -0.06 11.68
N GLY A 103 -3.29 0.60 10.57
CA GLY A 103 -2.84 -0.04 9.33
C GLY A 103 -3.95 -0.38 8.34
N LEU A 104 -5.14 0.20 8.47
CA LEU A 104 -6.20 0.06 7.48
C LEU A 104 -5.96 1.01 6.30
N LEU A 105 -6.03 0.47 5.08
CA LEU A 105 -5.89 1.24 3.86
C LEU A 105 -7.12 2.14 3.62
N ILE A 106 -6.87 3.42 3.38
CA ILE A 106 -7.89 4.40 2.94
C ILE A 106 -7.83 4.55 1.41
N GLY A 107 -6.63 4.63 0.84
CA GLY A 107 -6.43 4.70 -0.61
C GLY A 107 -4.95 4.70 -1.00
N SER A 108 -4.65 4.27 -2.22
CA SER A 108 -3.27 4.18 -2.73
C SER A 108 -3.21 4.46 -4.23
N THR A 109 -2.11 5.06 -4.68
CA THR A 109 -1.82 5.23 -6.12
C THR A 109 -1.09 4.04 -6.73
N LYS A 110 -0.71 3.03 -5.94
CA LYS A 110 -0.03 1.81 -6.40
C LYS A 110 -0.74 0.53 -5.93
N PRO A 111 -0.57 -0.59 -6.64
CA PRO A 111 -1.01 -1.89 -6.14
C PRO A 111 -0.25 -2.26 -4.86
N GLY A 112 -0.89 -3.06 -3.99
CA GLY A 112 -0.30 -3.51 -2.72
C GLY A 112 -0.29 -2.44 -1.62
N GLY A 113 -1.26 -1.52 -1.63
CA GLY A 113 -1.39 -0.49 -0.58
C GLY A 113 -1.63 -1.07 0.82
N ASP A 114 -2.24 -2.25 0.94
CA ASP A 114 -2.55 -2.88 2.22
C ASP A 114 -1.29 -3.27 3.01
N ASP A 115 -0.33 -3.92 2.34
CA ASP A 115 0.95 -4.29 2.97
C ASP A 115 1.72 -3.05 3.41
N GLU A 116 1.60 -1.98 2.63
CA GLU A 116 2.22 -0.69 2.92
C GLU A 116 1.58 0.00 4.13
N ALA A 117 0.25 0.05 4.15
CA ALA A 117 -0.53 0.59 5.25
C ALA A 117 -0.17 -0.14 6.56
N ALA A 118 -0.16 -1.47 6.57
CA ALA A 118 0.19 -2.25 7.74
C ALA A 118 1.62 -2.01 8.22
N ARG A 119 2.60 -2.01 7.29
CA ARG A 119 4.02 -1.87 7.64
C ARG A 119 4.35 -0.47 8.14
N TYR A 120 3.99 0.57 7.39
CA TYR A 120 4.45 1.92 7.69
C TYR A 120 3.60 2.62 8.74
N SER A 121 2.33 2.25 8.93
CA SER A 121 1.56 2.77 10.06
C SER A 121 2.17 2.33 11.39
N HIS A 122 2.66 1.08 11.47
CA HIS A 122 3.43 0.63 12.62
C HIS A 122 4.71 1.46 12.85
N LEU A 123 5.48 1.71 11.78
CA LEU A 123 6.69 2.55 11.88
C LEU A 123 6.37 3.98 12.36
N TYR A 124 5.28 4.56 11.87
CA TYR A 124 4.80 5.87 12.32
C TYR A 124 4.48 5.88 13.83
N THR A 125 3.80 4.85 14.33
CA THR A 125 3.50 4.74 15.78
C THR A 125 4.75 4.61 16.67
N GLN A 126 5.88 4.16 16.10
CA GLN A 126 7.18 4.12 16.78
C GLN A 126 7.92 5.48 16.76
N GLY A 127 7.31 6.52 16.19
CA GLY A 127 7.91 7.85 16.06
C GLY A 127 8.92 7.97 14.91
N ARG A 128 8.96 6.99 13.99
CA ARG A 128 9.80 7.08 12.79
C ARG A 128 9.03 7.81 11.70
N LEU A 129 9.58 8.93 11.24
CA LEU A 129 8.99 9.75 10.17
C LEU A 129 9.62 9.50 8.80
N HIS A 130 10.70 8.74 8.75
CA HIS A 130 11.34 8.34 7.51
C HIS A 130 11.91 6.93 7.66
N ASP A 131 11.94 6.18 6.57
CA ASP A 131 12.57 4.87 6.49
C ASP A 131 13.87 4.92 5.67
N GLU A 132 14.74 3.93 5.87
CA GLU A 132 16.02 3.79 5.15
C GLU A 132 15.81 3.60 3.63
N THR A 133 14.60 3.22 3.23
CA THR A 133 14.18 3.09 1.83
C THR A 133 13.78 4.42 1.17
N GLY A 134 13.87 5.54 1.89
CA GLY A 134 13.52 6.87 1.37
C GLY A 134 12.02 7.19 1.42
N VAL A 135 11.24 6.41 2.18
CA VAL A 135 9.82 6.68 2.43
C VAL A 135 9.69 7.76 3.49
N GLU A 136 8.86 8.74 3.23
CA GLU A 136 8.52 9.81 4.16
C GLU A 136 7.11 9.60 4.71
N LEU A 137 6.98 9.62 6.03
CA LEU A 137 5.73 9.40 6.76
C LEU A 137 5.27 10.69 7.41
N LEU A 138 4.00 11.02 7.23
CA LEU A 138 3.37 12.17 7.85
C LEU A 138 2.06 11.76 8.51
N GLY A 139 1.73 12.40 9.63
CA GLY A 139 0.44 12.21 10.30
C GLY A 139 -0.44 13.42 10.08
N VAL A 140 -1.65 13.18 9.61
CA VAL A 140 -2.67 14.20 9.35
C VAL A 140 -3.82 13.98 10.33
N PRO A 141 -4.02 14.88 11.32
CA PRO A 141 -5.17 14.81 12.20
C PRO A 141 -6.48 14.98 11.42
N TYR A 142 -7.39 14.02 11.54
CA TYR A 142 -8.71 14.00 10.89
C TYR A 142 -9.77 13.39 11.81
N ARG A 143 -10.85 14.13 12.10
CA ARG A 143 -12.00 13.71 12.94
C ARG A 143 -11.64 13.08 14.29
N GLY A 144 -10.53 13.49 14.91
CA GLY A 144 -10.07 12.97 16.20
C GLY A 144 -9.17 11.74 16.11
N GLU A 145 -8.91 11.25 14.89
CA GLU A 145 -7.93 10.21 14.59
C GLU A 145 -6.76 10.80 13.78
N THR A 146 -5.69 10.02 13.63
CA THR A 146 -4.55 10.38 12.79
C THR A 146 -4.56 9.51 11.55
N VAL A 147 -4.59 10.13 10.37
CA VAL A 147 -4.36 9.47 9.09
C VAL A 147 -2.88 9.56 8.78
N VAL A 148 -2.25 8.42 8.51
CA VAL A 148 -0.85 8.31 8.10
C VAL A 148 -0.76 8.44 6.58
N GLY A 149 -0.07 9.47 6.10
CA GLY A 149 0.36 9.60 4.72
C GLY A 149 1.71 8.93 4.53
N ILE A 150 1.79 8.02 3.57
CA ILE A 150 2.99 7.25 3.24
C ILE A 150 3.43 7.69 1.85
N ALA A 151 4.43 8.57 1.80
CA ALA A 151 4.93 9.17 0.57
C ALA A 151 6.23 8.49 0.13
N HIS A 152 6.29 8.14 -1.16
CA HIS A 152 7.53 7.71 -1.83
C HIS A 152 8.03 8.85 -2.71
N PRO A 153 8.74 9.83 -2.16
CA PRO A 153 9.29 10.93 -2.94
C PRO A 153 10.33 10.43 -3.96
N SER A 154 10.32 11.01 -5.16
CA SER A 154 11.44 10.87 -6.10
C SER A 154 12.64 11.72 -5.67
N GLU A 155 12.36 12.83 -4.97
CA GLU A 155 13.33 13.75 -4.37
C GLU A 155 12.80 14.17 -2.98
N HIS A 156 13.68 14.33 -1.98
CA HIS A 156 13.28 14.67 -0.61
C HIS A 156 12.33 15.88 -0.57
N LEU A 157 11.25 15.77 0.18
CA LEU A 157 10.31 16.87 0.32
C LEU A 157 10.87 17.90 1.29
N SER A 158 10.83 19.17 0.89
CA SER A 158 11.08 20.28 1.81
C SER A 158 9.99 20.37 2.88
N ALA A 159 10.30 20.99 4.01
CA ALA A 159 9.32 21.20 5.09
C ALA A 159 8.07 21.99 4.63
N GLU A 160 8.25 22.95 3.72
CA GLU A 160 7.13 23.70 3.12
C GLU A 160 6.23 22.79 2.28
N GLN A 161 6.82 21.92 1.45
CA GLN A 161 6.07 20.93 0.68
C GLN A 161 5.34 19.94 1.57
N MET A 162 5.97 19.49 2.66
CA MET A 162 5.34 18.59 3.62
C MET A 162 4.11 19.21 4.27
N SER A 163 4.20 20.49 4.68
CA SER A 163 3.05 21.21 5.26
C SER A 163 1.90 21.42 4.26
N THR A 164 2.24 21.67 2.99
CA THR A 164 1.25 21.85 1.93
C THR A 164 0.61 20.51 1.56
N LEU A 165 1.39 19.43 1.56
CA LEU A 165 0.92 18.07 1.36
C LEU A 165 -0.06 17.65 2.45
N GLU A 166 0.27 17.91 3.73
CA GLU A 166 -0.65 17.68 4.85
C GLU A 166 -2.01 18.37 4.62
N GLN A 167 -1.97 19.63 4.16
CA GLN A 167 -3.20 20.38 3.88
C GLN A 167 -4.00 19.79 2.70
N ASP A 168 -3.34 19.44 1.59
CA ASP A 168 -4.01 18.80 0.45
C ASP A 168 -4.64 17.44 0.85
N ILE A 169 -4.00 16.68 1.73
CA ILE A 169 -4.54 15.42 2.27
C ILE A 169 -5.77 15.73 3.12
N ARG A 170 -5.71 16.72 4.01
CA ARG A 170 -6.85 17.10 4.86
C ARG A 170 -8.05 17.48 4.01
N ASP A 171 -7.85 18.28 2.97
CA ASP A 171 -8.92 18.71 2.06
C ASP A 171 -9.50 17.51 1.28
N THR A 172 -8.64 16.57 0.88
CA THR A 172 -9.05 15.32 0.23
C THR A 172 -9.91 14.46 1.16
N LEU A 173 -9.47 14.27 2.42
CA LEU A 173 -10.21 13.50 3.42
C LEU A 173 -11.56 14.12 3.74
N GLN A 174 -11.64 15.44 3.86
CA GLN A 174 -12.91 16.15 4.09
C GLN A 174 -13.94 15.93 2.98
N HIS A 175 -13.49 15.68 1.75
CA HIS A 175 -14.39 15.47 0.63
C HIS A 175 -14.84 14.02 0.49
N TRP A 176 -13.93 13.07 0.69
CA TRP A 176 -14.16 11.66 0.36
C TRP A 176 -14.50 10.75 1.55
N VAL A 177 -14.26 11.18 2.80
CA VAL A 177 -14.41 10.38 4.04
C VAL A 177 -15.31 11.07 5.07
#